data_AF-A0A4Q1UBN3-F1
#
_entry.id   AF-A0A4Q1UBN3-F1
#
_cell.length_a   1.000
_cell.length_b   1.000
_cell.length_c   1.000
_cell.angle_alpha   90.00
_cell.angle_beta   90.00
_cell.angle_gamma   90.00
#
_symmetry.space_group_name_H-M   'P 1'
#
loop_
_entity.id
_entity.type
_entity.pdbx_description
1 polymer ?
#
loop_
_entity_poly.entity_id
_entity_poly.type
_entity_poly.pdbx_seq_one_letter_code
_entity_poly.pdbx_strand_id
1 'polypeptide(L)'
;MIFTAERAVYWAFDYLTEMFPLEQDEVERMQDLAGNARGSGVEMAKLLRQIGRDRATPEVLMQQLKLLKHRETATATRAELMLVRIFSTVVAELDQFEKDWAAEQEAAKPKPEAPPLPIEETTYRAVDEPMDGF
;
A
#
# COMPACT_ATOMS: atom_id res chain seq x y z
N MET A 1 16.07 9.06 -1.76
CA MET A 1 16.00 8.62 -0.35
C MET A 1 14.79 7.71 -0.26
N ILE A 2 14.96 6.41 -0.04
CA ILE A 2 13.84 5.44 -0.03
C ILE A 2 13.24 5.49 1.38
N PHE A 3 11.98 5.94 1.49
CA PHE A 3 11.21 5.86 2.72
C PHE A 3 10.69 4.43 2.86
N THR A 4 11.09 3.72 3.91
CA THR A 4 10.64 2.35 4.20
C THR A 4 9.75 2.36 5.44
N ALA A 5 8.79 1.43 5.51
CA ALA A 5 7.95 1.27 6.70
C ALA A 5 8.77 1.02 7.97
N GLU A 6 9.91 0.35 7.85
CA GLU A 6 10.87 0.13 8.94
C GLU A 6 11.39 1.45 9.52
N ARG A 7 11.73 2.42 8.65
CA ARG A 7 12.23 3.73 9.10
C ARG A 7 11.18 4.54 9.85
N ALA A 8 9.91 4.41 9.47
CA ALA A 8 8.81 5.02 10.21
C ALA A 8 8.64 4.42 11.62
N VAL A 9 8.87 3.11 11.76
CA VAL A 9 8.86 2.43 13.06
C VAL A 9 10.02 2.90 13.94
N TYR A 10 11.22 3.08 13.38
CA TYR A 10 12.35 3.64 14.14
C TYR A 10 12.06 5.03 14.69
N TRP A 11 11.50 5.93 13.87
CA TRP A 11 11.13 7.26 14.36
C TRP A 11 10.05 7.23 15.44
N ALA A 12 9.07 6.31 15.30
CA ALA A 12 8.06 6.12 16.33
C ALA A 12 8.66 5.56 17.62
N PHE A 13 9.63 4.65 17.52
CA PHE A 13 10.38 4.13 18.66
C PHE A 13 11.15 5.25 19.39
N ASP A 14 11.93 6.05 18.67
CA ASP A 14 12.69 7.16 19.24
C ASP A 14 11.75 8.15 19.94
N TYR A 15 10.67 8.55 19.26
CA TYR A 15 9.67 9.45 19.83
C TYR A 15 9.03 8.88 21.11
N LEU A 16 8.67 7.59 21.12
CA LEU A 16 8.05 6.97 22.28
C LEU A 16 9.01 6.86 23.47
N THR A 17 10.28 6.56 23.23
CA THR A 17 11.29 6.45 24.29
C THR A 17 11.72 7.80 24.84
N GLU A 18 11.68 8.86 24.03
CA GLU A 18 11.94 10.24 24.48
C GLU A 18 10.77 10.84 25.27
N MET A 19 9.53 10.56 24.85
CA MET A 19 8.34 11.24 25.39
C MET A 19 7.69 10.55 26.57
N PHE A 20 7.94 9.25 26.76
CA PHE A 20 7.29 8.46 27.80
C PHE A 20 8.33 7.74 28.68
N PRO A 21 8.11 7.67 30.00
CA PRO A 21 8.98 6.93 30.91
C PRO A 21 8.67 5.43 30.79
N LEU A 22 9.15 4.81 29.72
CA LEU A 22 8.98 3.38 29.48
C LEU A 22 9.96 2.57 30.35
N GLU A 23 9.49 1.43 30.84
CA GLU A 23 10.35 0.49 31.56
C GLU A 23 11.40 -0.12 30.62
N GLN A 24 12.56 -0.50 31.15
CA GLN A 24 13.65 -1.06 30.33
C GLN A 24 13.21 -2.30 29.53
N ASP A 25 12.40 -3.20 30.12
CA ASP A 25 11.83 -4.36 29.44
C ASP A 25 10.90 -3.96 28.28
N GLU A 26 10.16 -2.86 28.39
CA GLU A 26 9.33 -2.37 27.29
C GLU A 26 10.18 -1.81 26.15
N VAL A 27 11.23 -1.06 26.48
CA VAL A 27 12.17 -0.52 25.50
C VAL A 27 12.90 -1.64 24.77
N GLU A 28 13.38 -2.66 25.48
CA GLU A 28 14.05 -3.83 24.88
C GLU A 28 13.11 -4.59 23.94
N ARG A 29 11.86 -4.84 24.33
CA ARG A 29 10.87 -5.49 23.45
C ARG A 29 10.52 -4.66 22.22
N MET A 30 10.38 -3.35 22.40
CA MET A 30 10.15 -2.43 21.28
C MET A 30 11.35 -2.38 20.35
N GLN A 31 12.56 -2.39 20.91
CA GLN A 31 13.81 -2.42 20.15
C GLN A 31 14.00 -3.76 19.46
N ASP A 32 13.55 -4.87 20.03
CA ASP A 32 13.50 -6.16 19.34
C ASP A 32 12.52 -6.12 18.17
N LEU A 33 11.34 -5.51 18.38
CA LEU A 33 10.33 -5.37 17.33
C LEU A 33 10.78 -4.42 16.20
N ALA A 34 11.43 -3.31 16.54
CA ALA A 34 11.94 -2.30 15.60
C ALA A 34 13.29 -2.68 14.99
N GLY A 35 14.13 -3.38 15.76
CA GLY A 35 15.56 -3.59 15.54
C GLY A 35 16.01 -5.02 15.22
N ASN A 36 15.25 -6.08 15.51
CA ASN A 36 15.72 -7.45 15.21
C ASN A 36 15.55 -7.88 13.74
N ALA A 37 16.61 -7.64 12.97
CA ALA A 37 17.60 -8.63 12.52
C ALA A 37 17.21 -9.93 11.76
N ARG A 38 15.93 -10.27 11.54
CA ARG A 38 15.53 -11.53 10.83
C ARG A 38 14.45 -11.38 9.76
N GLY A 39 14.28 -10.19 9.18
CA GLY A 39 13.28 -9.98 8.12
C GLY A 39 11.83 -10.01 8.60
N SER A 40 11.59 -9.79 9.90
CA SER A 40 10.25 -9.69 10.48
C SER A 40 9.41 -8.58 9.85
N GLY A 41 10.01 -7.46 9.44
CA GLY A 41 9.34 -6.38 8.71
C GLY A 41 8.81 -6.86 7.35
N VAL A 42 9.64 -7.55 6.56
CA VAL A 42 9.24 -8.15 5.29
C VAL A 42 8.12 -9.17 5.50
N GLU A 43 8.25 -10.03 6.51
CA GLU A 43 7.26 -11.07 6.77
C GLU A 43 5.95 -10.51 7.33
N MET A 44 6.01 -9.47 8.16
CA MET A 44 4.85 -8.73 8.62
C MET A 44 4.14 -8.03 7.46
N ALA A 45 4.88 -7.44 6.52
CA ALA A 45 4.30 -6.87 5.29
C ALA A 45 3.65 -7.95 4.41
N LYS A 46 4.26 -9.13 4.27
CA LYS A 46 3.63 -10.26 3.56
C LYS A 46 2.36 -10.74 4.27
N LEU A 47 2.39 -10.90 5.60
CA LEU A 47 1.22 -11.28 6.39
C LEU A 47 0.10 -10.26 6.27
N LEU A 48 0.42 -8.97 6.32
CA LEU A 48 -0.53 -7.88 6.09
C LEU A 48 -1.24 -8.01 4.73
N ARG A 49 -0.49 -8.27 3.66
CA ARG A 49 -1.03 -8.44 2.31
C ARG A 49 -1.83 -9.74 2.15
N GLN A 50 -1.44 -10.83 2.83
CA GLN A 50 -2.15 -12.11 2.79
C GLN A 50 -3.45 -12.10 3.59
N ILE A 51 -3.44 -11.52 4.79
CA ILE A 51 -4.59 -11.46 5.70
C ILE A 51 -5.59 -10.39 5.25
N GLY A 52 -5.08 -9.30 4.66
CA GLY A 52 -5.85 -8.12 4.29
C GLY A 52 -5.95 -7.10 5.44
N ARG A 53 -5.98 -5.81 5.08
CA ARG A 53 -5.92 -4.66 6.01
C ARG A 53 -6.93 -4.77 7.16
N ASP A 54 -8.16 -5.17 6.86
CA ASP A 54 -9.27 -5.17 7.84
C ASP A 54 -9.10 -6.24 8.92
N ARG A 55 -8.39 -7.32 8.62
CA ARG A 55 -8.23 -8.48 9.51
C ARG A 55 -6.86 -8.54 10.16
N ALA A 56 -5.86 -7.87 9.58
CA ALA A 56 -4.50 -7.80 10.08
C ALA A 56 -4.39 -6.79 11.24
N THR A 57 -5.18 -7.02 12.30
CA THR A 57 -5.08 -6.23 13.53
C THR A 57 -3.71 -6.43 14.18
N PRO A 58 -3.19 -5.44 14.90
CA PRO A 58 -1.90 -5.54 15.58
C PRO A 58 -1.78 -6.76 16.47
N GLU A 59 -2.83 -7.09 17.20
CA GLU A 59 -2.89 -8.24 18.08
C GLU A 59 -2.78 -9.55 17.29
N VAL A 60 -3.45 -9.65 16.14
CA VAL A 60 -3.32 -10.80 15.22
C VAL A 60 -1.89 -10.89 14.66
N LEU A 61 -1.30 -9.77 14.23
CA LEU A 61 0.06 -9.76 13.71
C LEU A 61 1.07 -10.20 14.76
N MET A 62 0.92 -9.78 16.01
CA MET A 62 1.79 -10.21 17.10
C MET A 62 1.68 -11.71 17.41
N GLN A 63 0.48 -12.28 17.31
CA GLN A 63 0.28 -13.73 17.40
C GLN A 63 0.95 -14.46 16.23
N GLN A 64 0.82 -13.94 15.01
CA GLN A 64 1.47 -14.53 13.84
C GLN A 64 3.00 -14.46 13.93
N LEU A 65 3.56 -13.35 14.39
CA LEU A 65 5.01 -13.22 14.63
C LEU A 65 5.51 -14.23 15.67
N LYS A 66 4.71 -14.54 16.69
CA LYS A 66 5.01 -15.64 17.62
C LYS A 66 4.99 -17.01 16.92
N LEU A 67 3.95 -17.31 16.15
CA LEU A 67 3.84 -18.58 15.43
C LEU A 67 5.00 -18.81 14.46
N LEU A 68 5.44 -17.74 13.80
CA LEU A 68 6.60 -17.73 12.90
C LEU A 68 7.96 -17.66 13.63
N LYS A 69 7.96 -17.70 14.97
CA LYS A 69 9.18 -17.67 15.81
C LYS A 69 10.03 -16.41 15.63
N HIS A 70 9.41 -15.30 15.22
CA HIS A 70 10.02 -13.97 15.23
C HIS A 70 9.91 -13.30 16.60
N ARG A 71 9.09 -13.84 17.50
CA ARG A 71 8.94 -13.38 18.88
C ARG A 71 8.65 -14.55 19.81
N GLU A 72 9.08 -14.45 21.07
CA GLU A 72 8.85 -15.52 22.06
C GLU A 72 7.44 -15.47 22.66
N THR A 73 6.91 -14.27 22.85
CA THR A 73 5.60 -14.04 23.50
C THR A 73 4.55 -13.63 22.48
N ALA A 74 3.29 -13.81 22.85
CA ALA A 74 2.11 -13.42 22.06
C ALA A 74 1.47 -12.14 22.60
N THR A 75 1.67 -11.89 23.89
CA THR A 75 1.27 -10.68 24.60
C THR A 75 2.15 -9.53 24.16
N ALA A 76 1.54 -8.42 23.77
CA ALA A 76 2.24 -7.22 23.37
C ALA A 76 1.95 -6.11 24.38
N THR A 77 2.95 -5.31 24.69
CA THR A 77 2.75 -4.08 25.45
C THR A 77 1.99 -3.06 24.59
N ARG A 78 1.46 -2.02 25.22
CA ARG A 78 0.76 -0.96 24.49
C ARG A 78 1.68 -0.28 23.48
N ALA A 79 2.94 -0.07 23.84
CA ALA A 79 3.91 0.58 22.97
C ALA A 79 4.30 -0.31 21.78
N GLU A 80 4.48 -1.62 21.98
CA GLU A 80 4.67 -2.57 20.87
C GLU A 80 3.47 -2.55 19.90
N LEU A 81 2.24 -2.57 20.42
CA LEU A 81 1.04 -2.49 19.59
C LEU A 81 0.97 -1.19 18.78
N MET A 82 1.45 -0.07 19.33
CA MET A 82 1.53 1.19 18.59
C MET A 82 2.54 1.10 17.44
N LEU A 83 3.73 0.52 17.66
CA LEU A 83 4.72 0.32 16.60
C LEU A 83 4.16 -0.55 15.46
N VAL A 84 3.45 -1.64 15.78
CA VAL A 84 2.82 -2.49 14.77
C VAL A 84 1.74 -1.74 13.98
N ARG A 85 0.92 -0.90 14.65
CA ARG A 85 -0.10 -0.08 13.97
C ARG A 85 0.53 0.92 12.99
N ILE A 86 1.62 1.56 13.40
CA ILE A 86 2.33 2.52 12.57
C ILE A 86 2.91 1.79 11.35
N PHE A 87 3.57 0.66 11.57
CA PHE A 87 4.11 -0.15 10.48
C PHE A 87 3.01 -0.56 9.49
N SER A 88 1.91 -1.14 9.97
CA SER A 88 0.84 -1.63 9.11
C SER A 88 0.17 -0.51 8.32
N THR A 89 0.01 0.66 8.93
CA THR A 89 -0.51 1.85 8.26
C THR A 89 0.42 2.29 7.15
N VAL A 90 1.72 2.43 7.43
CA VAL A 90 2.69 2.88 6.42
C VAL A 90 2.78 1.90 5.25
N VAL A 91 2.79 0.58 5.51
CA VAL A 91 2.77 -0.42 4.44
C VAL A 91 1.51 -0.29 3.58
N ALA A 92 0.34 -0.13 4.19
CA ALA A 92 -0.91 0.00 3.45
C ALA A 92 -0.94 1.26 2.57
N GLU A 93 -0.45 2.39 3.08
CA GLU A 93 -0.38 3.63 2.32
C GLU A 93 0.65 3.54 1.18
N LEU A 94 1.78 2.86 1.39
CA LEU A 94 2.76 2.60 0.32
C LEU A 94 2.18 1.70 -0.78
N ASP A 95 1.46 0.63 -0.41
CA ASP A 95 0.81 -0.27 -1.37
C ASP A 95 -0.30 0.45 -2.16
N GLN A 96 -1.00 1.41 -1.54
CA GLN A 96 -2.01 2.21 -2.22
C GLN A 96 -1.35 3.22 -3.17
N PHE A 97 -0.30 3.91 -2.71
CA PHE A 97 0.46 4.84 -3.53
C PHE A 97 1.06 4.17 -4.77
N GLU A 98 1.59 2.95 -4.65
CA GLU A 98 2.12 2.20 -5.78
C GLU A 98 1.03 1.91 -6.84
N LYS A 99 -0.19 1.58 -6.42
CA LYS A 99 -1.32 1.35 -7.33
C LYS A 99 -1.75 2.63 -8.03
N ASP A 100 -1.86 3.72 -7.28
CA ASP A 100 -2.29 5.01 -7.82
C ASP A 100 -1.25 5.53 -8.82
N TRP A 101 0.04 5.44 -8.47
CA TRP A 101 1.15 5.76 -9.37
C TRP A 101 1.14 4.92 -10.65
N ALA A 102 0.93 3.60 -10.54
CA ALA A 102 0.84 2.74 -11.72
C ALA A 102 -0.36 3.09 -12.61
N ALA A 103 -1.52 3.41 -12.02
CA ALA A 103 -2.71 3.82 -12.75
C ALA A 103 -2.51 5.15 -13.50
N GLU A 104 -1.85 6.13 -12.87
CA GLU A 104 -1.46 7.38 -13.51
C GLU A 104 -0.54 7.15 -14.72
N GLN A 105 0.44 6.25 -14.58
CA GLN A 105 1.38 5.92 -15.64
C GLN A 105 0.70 5.19 -16.82
N GLU A 106 -0.27 4.31 -16.56
CA GLU A 106 -1.08 3.70 -17.62
C GLU A 106 -1.99 4.73 -18.30
N ALA A 107 -2.60 5.65 -17.55
CA ALA A 107 -3.43 6.71 -18.11
C ALA A 107 -2.64 7.73 -18.96
N ALA A 108 -1.36 7.93 -18.63
CA ALA A 108 -0.45 8.79 -19.37
C ALA A 108 0.05 8.16 -20.68
N LYS A 109 -0.16 6.85 -20.91
CA LYS A 109 0.17 6.24 -22.21
C LYS A 109 -0.77 6.77 -23.29
N PRO A 110 -0.25 7.20 -24.44
CA PRO A 110 -1.09 7.66 -25.54
C PRO A 110 -2.03 6.53 -25.95
N LYS A 111 -3.35 6.80 -25.93
CA LYS A 111 -4.33 5.88 -26.50
C LYS A 111 -3.97 5.67 -27.99
N PRO A 112 -3.94 4.42 -28.48
CA PRO A 112 -3.74 4.18 -29.90
C PRO A 112 -4.78 4.97 -30.68
N GLU A 113 -4.34 5.76 -31.66
CA GLU A 113 -5.25 6.40 -32.60
C GLU A 113 -6.14 5.32 -33.20
N ALA A 114 -7.46 5.47 -33.03
CA ALA A 114 -8.40 4.58 -33.69
C ALA A 114 -8.09 4.61 -35.19
N PRO A 115 -7.98 3.45 -35.86
CA PRO A 115 -7.76 3.44 -37.30
C PRO A 115 -8.85 4.30 -37.96
N PRO A 116 -8.50 5.18 -38.91
CA PRO A 116 -9.48 6.05 -39.55
C PRO A 116 -10.62 5.18 -40.07
N LEU A 117 -11.85 5.54 -39.68
CA LEU A 117 -13.04 4.89 -40.23
C LEU A 117 -12.95 4.99 -41.77
N PRO A 118 -13.24 3.91 -42.51
CA PRO A 118 -13.36 3.99 -43.95
C PRO A 118 -14.34 5.12 -44.27
N ILE A 119 -13.87 6.13 -45.01
CA ILE A 119 -14.77 7.14 -45.57
C ILE A 119 -15.59 6.38 -46.60
N GLU A 120 -16.83 6.04 -46.26
CA GLU A 120 -17.79 5.63 -47.28
C GLU A 120 -17.87 6.80 -48.26
N GLU A 121 -17.48 6.56 -49.51
CA GLU A 121 -17.60 7.53 -50.60
C GLU A 121 -19.06 7.95 -50.67
N THR A 122 -19.38 9.11 -50.09
CA THR A 122 -20.66 9.78 -50.28
C THR A 122 -20.65 10.30 -51.71
N THR A 123 -21.01 9.41 -52.63
CA THR A 123 -21.30 9.78 -54.01
C THR A 123 -22.52 10.67 -53.97
N TYR A 124 -22.32 11.98 -54.16
CA TYR A 124 -23.40 12.93 -54.38
C TYR A 124 -24.17 12.49 -55.62
N ARG A 125 -25.36 11.93 -55.44
CA ARG A 125 -26.29 11.68 -56.54
C ARG A 125 -26.79 13.05 -57.00
N ALA A 126 -26.42 13.45 -58.21
CA ALA A 126 -27.01 14.63 -58.83
C ALA A 126 -28.53 14.42 -58.91
N VAL A 127 -29.29 15.30 -58.27
CA VAL A 127 -30.74 15.35 -58.39
C VAL A 127 -31.04 16.22 -59.62
N ASP A 128 -30.94 15.61 -60.80
CA ASP A 128 -31.47 16.19 -62.03
C ASP A 128 -32.87 15.63 -62.26
N GLU A 129 -33.84 16.12 -61.49
CA GLU A 129 -35.24 16.13 -61.92
C GLU A 129 -35.73 17.57 -61.83
N PRO A 130 -36.28 18.15 -62.91
CA PRO A 130 -37.01 19.40 -62.79
C PRO A 130 -38.18 19.15 -61.86
N MET A 131 -38.27 19.93 -60.78
CA MET A 131 -39.52 20.12 -60.07
C MET A 131 -40.53 20.70 -61.07
N ASP A 132 -41.34 19.85 -61.68
CA ASP A 132 -42.50 20.28 -62.46
C ASP A 132 -43.43 21.02 -61.50
N GLY A 133 -43.41 22.35 -61.63
CA GLY A 133 -44.35 23.23 -61.01
C GLY A 133 -45.67 23.22 -61.76
N PHE A 134 -46.76 23.25 -60.97
CA PHE A 134 -48.18 23.47 -61.30
C PHE A 134 -49.01 22.25 -61.71
#